data_AF-A0AA43UIY2-F1
#
_entry.id   AF-A0AA43UIY2-F1
#
_cell.length_a   1.000
_cell.length_b   1.000
_cell.length_c   1.000
_cell.angle_alpha   90.00
_cell.angle_beta   90.00
_cell.angle_gamma   90.00
#
_symmetry.space_group_name_H-M   'P 1'
#
loop_
_entity.id
_entity.type
_entity.pdbx_description
1 polymer ?
#
loop_
_entity_poly.entity_id
_entity_poly.type
_entity_poly.pdbx_seq_one_letter_code
_entity_poly.pdbx_strand_id
1 'polypeptide(L)'
;MNKIAIISPYFGELPKNIFLTLESMKNNSFIDWYIYTNEDVVFAANNIIINNCTFNEFKKIVKNKIGTDIHSPYKLCDYKVTYGYVFSTILEKYDFWGYCDLDIVFGDLKNVFSEKNMNNNDKILDLGHISINRNIPDINKAFMQTHLINKDYKKILNSKYIWCFDERYPTNHTGINDIIELLGYKIMPNIPICLDTNIQYRNFYFENNIKLKYNYLEYKKNKLYLKNLSDLKESEVVYIHLQQKKDMPIVTENFNHYFITPRGFIAYNKKITKKYFFINDLKIIWYLKFRIKRKIKNTIKNINNRRGNLN
;
A
#
# COMPACT_ATOMS: atom_id res chain seq x y z
N MET A 1 11.08 23.23 -0.19
CA MET A 1 9.84 22.51 0.19
C MET A 1 9.71 21.30 -0.71
N ASN A 2 9.21 20.17 -0.21
CA ASN A 2 9.09 18.95 -0.99
C ASN A 2 7.94 19.04 -2.00
N LYS A 3 8.08 18.39 -3.16
CA LYS A 3 7.07 18.38 -4.24
C LYS A 3 5.97 17.34 -4.02
N ILE A 4 6.21 16.35 -3.16
CA ILE A 4 5.35 15.18 -2.98
C ILE A 4 4.91 15.11 -1.51
N ALA A 5 3.60 14.92 -1.30
CA ALA A 5 3.03 14.54 -0.01
C ALA A 5 2.32 13.20 -0.08
N ILE A 6 2.52 12.31 0.88
CA ILE A 6 1.84 11.02 0.95
C ILE A 6 1.01 10.94 2.23
N ILE A 7 -0.28 10.62 2.10
CA ILE A 7 -1.21 10.49 3.22
C ILE A 7 -1.43 9.01 3.56
N SER A 8 -1.13 8.62 4.80
CA SER A 8 -1.20 7.24 5.28
C SER A 8 -1.98 7.13 6.59
N PRO A 9 -3.32 7.05 6.54
CA PRO A 9 -4.13 6.81 7.72
C PRO A 9 -4.12 5.33 8.09
N TYR A 10 -3.89 5.02 9.36
CA TYR A 10 -3.88 3.68 9.91
C TYR A 10 -4.40 3.68 11.33
N PHE A 11 -5.47 2.92 11.59
CA PHE A 11 -6.10 2.86 12.92
C PHE A 11 -6.19 1.42 13.44
N GLY A 12 -5.86 1.24 14.71
CA GLY A 12 -5.59 -0.04 15.37
C GLY A 12 -4.09 -0.28 15.56
N GLU A 13 -3.75 -1.46 16.08
CA GLU A 13 -2.36 -1.83 16.38
C GLU A 13 -1.47 -1.74 15.13
N LEU A 14 -0.42 -0.92 15.22
CA LEU A 14 0.58 -0.76 14.16
C LEU A 14 1.41 -2.03 14.00
N PRO A 15 1.99 -2.29 12.81
CA PRO A 15 2.91 -3.41 12.62
C PRO A 15 4.07 -3.34 13.62
N LYS A 16 4.52 -4.50 14.16
CA LYS A 16 5.65 -4.54 15.11
C LYS A 16 6.94 -4.00 14.51
N ASN A 17 7.02 -4.00 13.19
CA ASN A 17 8.13 -3.48 12.41
C ASN A 17 7.93 -2.04 11.92
N ILE A 18 6.97 -1.28 12.47
CA ILE A 18 6.66 0.09 12.04
C ILE A 18 7.89 1.00 12.05
N PHE A 19 8.79 0.88 13.04
CA PHE A 19 10.00 1.69 13.09
C PHE A 19 10.89 1.52 11.87
N LEU A 20 10.96 0.33 11.27
CA LEU A 20 11.73 0.10 10.04
C LEU A 20 11.04 0.72 8.82
N THR A 21 9.71 0.69 8.78
CA THR A 21 8.94 1.44 7.78
C THR A 21 9.25 2.93 7.88
N LEU A 22 9.19 3.51 9.09
CA LEU A 22 9.45 4.93 9.33
C LEU A 22 10.90 5.34 9.04
N GLU A 23 11.90 4.55 9.43
CA GLU A 23 13.31 4.80 9.07
C GLU A 23 13.50 4.78 7.54
N SER A 24 12.83 3.86 6.84
CA SER A 24 12.91 3.83 5.37
C SER A 24 12.20 5.02 4.70
N MET A 25 11.09 5.52 5.28
CA MET A 25 10.40 6.74 4.84
C MET A 25 11.27 8.00 5.06
N LYS A 26 11.93 8.09 6.22
CA LYS A 26 12.84 9.19 6.59
C LYS A 26 13.99 9.34 5.60
N ASN A 27 14.52 8.23 5.10
CA ASN A 27 15.60 8.25 4.11
C ASN A 27 15.14 8.75 2.72
N ASN A 28 13.83 8.81 2.47
CA ASN A 28 13.23 9.41 1.28
C ASN A 28 12.78 10.86 1.58
N SER A 29 13.73 11.70 1.97
CA SER A 29 13.50 13.05 2.51
C SER A 29 12.87 14.06 1.54
N PHE A 30 12.75 13.72 0.26
CA PHE A 30 12.10 14.54 -0.77
C PHE A 30 10.56 14.37 -0.81
N ILE A 31 10.03 13.50 0.06
CA ILE A 31 8.61 13.21 0.23
C ILE A 31 8.23 13.58 1.66
N ASP A 32 7.15 14.35 1.82
CA ASP A 32 6.52 14.56 3.12
C ASP A 32 5.48 13.46 3.39
N TRP A 33 5.64 12.73 4.49
CA TRP A 33 4.77 11.63 4.89
C TRP A 33 3.83 12.08 6.00
N TYR A 34 2.53 12.10 5.73
CA TYR A 34 1.49 12.43 6.71
C TYR A 34 0.83 11.16 7.19
N ILE A 35 1.13 10.77 8.43
CA ILE A 35 0.57 9.58 9.06
C ILE A 35 -0.56 10.02 9.99
N TYR A 36 -1.71 9.37 9.91
CA TYR A 36 -2.83 9.58 10.83
C TYR A 36 -3.08 8.29 11.59
N THR A 37 -2.98 8.31 12.91
CA THR A 37 -3.12 7.09 13.72
C THR A 37 -3.56 7.39 15.14
N ASN A 38 -4.20 6.41 15.79
CA ASN A 38 -4.58 6.46 17.20
C ASN A 38 -3.51 5.84 18.12
N GLU A 39 -2.45 5.27 17.55
CA GLU A 39 -1.34 4.71 18.31
C GLU A 39 -0.36 5.81 18.69
N ASP A 40 0.20 5.72 19.90
CA ASP A 40 1.22 6.63 20.37
C ASP A 40 2.59 6.21 19.82
N VAL A 41 2.98 6.81 18.70
CA VAL A 41 4.28 6.60 18.07
C VAL A 41 5.07 7.89 18.08
N VAL A 42 6.17 7.86 18.82
CA VAL A 42 7.15 8.94 18.83
C VAL A 42 8.25 8.60 17.83
N PHE A 43 8.31 9.36 16.73
CA PHE A 43 9.36 9.26 15.74
C PHE A 43 9.68 10.64 15.17
N ALA A 44 10.94 11.07 15.29
CA ALA A 44 11.37 12.40 14.86
C ALA A 44 12.05 12.32 13.49
N ALA A 45 11.43 12.91 12.47
CA ALA A 45 12.03 13.15 11.17
C ALA A 45 11.41 14.39 10.51
N ASN A 46 12.23 15.18 9.81
CA ASN A 46 11.79 16.44 9.19
C ASN A 46 10.69 16.26 8.13
N ASN A 47 10.65 15.09 7.50
CA ASN A 47 9.73 14.77 6.42
C ASN A 47 8.62 13.79 6.85
N ILE A 48 8.48 13.49 8.15
CA ILE A 48 7.40 12.62 8.65
C ILE A 48 6.59 13.39 9.69
N ILE A 49 5.31 13.55 9.40
CA ILE A 49 4.33 14.25 10.23
C ILE A 49 3.34 13.21 10.75
N ILE A 50 3.47 12.87 12.03
CA ILE A 50 2.55 11.98 12.73
C ILE A 50 1.44 12.82 13.36
N ASN A 51 0.22 12.62 12.89
CA ASN A 51 -0.99 13.23 13.44
C ASN A 51 -1.70 12.21 14.31
N ASN A 52 -1.56 12.35 15.62
CA ASN A 52 -2.28 11.51 16.57
C ASN A 52 -3.75 11.93 16.57
N CYS A 53 -4.64 11.00 16.18
CA CYS A 53 -6.08 11.19 16.25
C CYS A 53 -6.80 9.85 16.38
N THR A 54 -7.99 9.88 16.96
CA THR A 54 -8.88 8.73 16.99
C THR A 54 -9.47 8.46 15.61
N PHE A 55 -9.87 7.21 15.36
CA PHE A 55 -10.57 6.85 14.12
C PHE A 55 -11.85 7.68 13.93
N ASN A 56 -12.56 8.02 15.01
CA ASN A 56 -13.77 8.84 14.97
C ASN A 56 -13.50 10.29 14.54
N GLU A 57 -12.38 10.88 14.95
CA GLU A 57 -11.98 12.22 14.48
C GLU A 57 -11.64 12.20 12.99
N PHE A 58 -10.90 11.19 12.54
CA PHE A 58 -10.61 11.01 11.12
C PHE A 58 -11.90 10.83 10.29
N LYS A 59 -12.86 10.04 10.78
CA LYS A 59 -14.19 9.91 10.17
C LYS A 59 -14.89 11.27 10.01
N LYS A 60 -14.81 12.16 11.00
CA LYS A 60 -15.39 13.50 10.91
C LYS A 60 -14.73 14.33 9.81
N ILE A 61 -13.40 14.28 9.67
CA ILE A 61 -12.68 14.98 8.59
C ILE A 61 -13.22 14.55 7.22
N VAL A 62 -13.30 13.23 6.99
CA VAL A 62 -13.80 12.68 5.72
C VAL A 62 -15.28 13.01 5.51
N LYS A 63 -16.12 12.82 6.52
CA LYS A 63 -17.56 13.09 6.45
C LYS A 63 -17.84 14.56 6.12
N ASN A 64 -17.10 15.49 6.72
CA ASN A 64 -17.25 16.93 6.46
C ASN A 64 -16.86 17.31 5.04
N LYS A 65 -15.89 16.62 4.42
CA LYS A 65 -15.43 16.93 3.06
C LYS A 65 -16.27 16.29 1.97
N ILE A 66 -16.64 15.01 2.12
CA ILE A 66 -17.28 14.24 1.03
C ILE A 66 -18.63 13.60 1.41
N GLY A 67 -19.11 13.82 2.64
CA GLY A 67 -20.44 13.38 3.06
C GLY A 67 -20.62 11.87 3.22
N THR A 68 -19.52 11.11 3.35
CA THR A 68 -19.54 9.65 3.50
C THR A 68 -19.05 9.23 4.89
N ASP A 69 -19.55 8.10 5.38
CA ASP A 69 -19.17 7.53 6.68
C ASP A 69 -18.28 6.29 6.51
N ILE A 70 -17.08 6.32 7.09
CA ILE A 70 -16.15 5.20 7.01
C ILE A 70 -16.60 4.11 7.99
N HIS A 71 -16.98 2.95 7.47
CA HIS A 71 -17.53 1.88 8.30
C HIS A 71 -16.49 1.21 9.22
N SER A 72 -15.24 1.08 8.79
CA SER A 72 -14.17 0.43 9.57
C SER A 72 -12.79 0.90 9.12
N PRO A 73 -11.72 0.73 9.93
CA PRO A 73 -10.36 1.09 9.52
C PRO A 73 -9.93 0.44 8.22
N TYR A 74 -10.23 -0.85 8.02
CA TYR A 74 -9.88 -1.56 6.79
C TYR A 74 -10.59 -1.00 5.54
N LYS A 75 -11.71 -0.27 5.70
CA LYS A 75 -12.40 0.41 4.59
C LYS A 75 -11.57 1.55 3.99
N LEU A 76 -10.56 2.04 4.70
CA LEU A 76 -9.69 3.12 4.23
C LEU A 76 -8.99 2.82 2.91
N CYS A 77 -8.77 1.54 2.54
CA CYS A 77 -8.24 1.19 1.21
C CYS A 77 -9.05 1.82 0.08
N ASP A 78 -10.38 1.69 0.11
CA ASP A 78 -11.24 2.30 -0.92
C ASP A 78 -11.30 3.84 -0.83
N TYR A 79 -10.90 4.43 0.30
CA TYR A 79 -10.86 5.88 0.51
C TYR A 79 -9.54 6.52 0.07
N LYS A 80 -8.48 5.74 -0.21
CA LYS A 80 -7.16 6.24 -0.65
C LYS A 80 -7.26 7.23 -1.80
N VAL A 81 -8.15 6.94 -2.74
CA VAL A 81 -8.42 7.73 -3.95
C VAL A 81 -9.05 9.10 -3.69
N THR A 82 -9.46 9.37 -2.45
CA THR A 82 -10.12 10.62 -2.05
C THR A 82 -9.17 11.63 -1.39
N TYR A 83 -7.94 11.22 -1.04
CA TYR A 83 -7.08 12.02 -0.17
C TYR A 83 -6.66 13.36 -0.77
N GLY A 84 -6.44 13.44 -2.08
CA GLY A 84 -6.23 14.71 -2.79
C GLY A 84 -7.34 15.74 -2.54
N TYR A 85 -8.59 15.28 -2.44
CA TYR A 85 -9.74 16.12 -2.17
C TYR A 85 -9.98 16.36 -0.68
N VAL A 86 -9.89 15.31 0.14
CA VAL A 86 -10.13 15.40 1.59
C VAL A 86 -9.11 16.32 2.27
N PHE A 87 -7.84 16.21 1.87
CA PHE A 87 -6.72 16.96 2.46
C PHE A 87 -6.26 18.13 1.60
N SER A 88 -7.13 18.65 0.72
CA SER A 88 -6.77 19.68 -0.26
C SER A 88 -6.05 20.90 0.35
N THR A 89 -6.43 21.33 1.56
CA THR A 89 -5.80 22.45 2.27
C THR A 89 -4.34 22.17 2.64
N ILE A 90 -4.01 20.95 3.06
CA ILE A 90 -2.62 20.56 3.37
C ILE A 90 -1.85 20.35 2.06
N LEU A 91 -2.55 19.85 1.03
CA LEU A 91 -1.96 19.45 -0.23
C LEU A 91 -1.73 20.61 -1.21
N GLU A 92 -2.31 21.78 -1.01
CA GLU A 92 -2.25 22.94 -1.91
C GLU A 92 -0.83 23.31 -2.38
N LYS A 93 0.15 23.09 -1.51
CA LYS A 93 1.56 23.44 -1.74
C LYS A 93 2.40 22.37 -2.45
N TYR A 94 1.80 21.23 -2.80
CA TYR A 94 2.50 20.08 -3.40
C TYR A 94 2.11 19.89 -4.86
N ASP A 95 3.06 19.47 -5.69
CA ASP A 95 2.82 19.13 -7.09
C ASP A 95 2.13 17.76 -7.24
N PHE A 96 2.40 16.85 -6.30
CA PHE A 96 1.87 15.49 -6.26
C PHE A 96 1.41 15.11 -4.85
N TRP A 97 0.32 14.36 -4.77
CA TRP A 97 -0.15 13.73 -3.54
C TRP A 97 -0.30 12.22 -3.72
N GLY A 98 -0.15 11.46 -2.65
CA GLY A 98 -0.24 10.00 -2.72
C GLY A 98 -0.81 9.36 -1.49
N TYR A 99 -0.76 8.03 -1.52
CA TYR A 99 -1.12 7.16 -0.41
C TYR A 99 -0.13 6.02 -0.32
N CYS A 100 0.02 5.46 0.88
CA CYS A 100 0.95 4.38 1.14
C CYS A 100 0.49 3.52 2.33
N ASP A 101 0.69 2.21 2.23
CA ASP A 101 0.53 1.28 3.35
C ASP A 101 1.72 1.37 4.33
N LEU A 102 1.50 0.97 5.59
CA LEU A 102 2.52 1.05 6.65
C LEU A 102 3.28 -0.28 6.89
N ASP A 103 3.09 -1.27 6.03
CA ASP A 103 3.81 -2.56 6.03
C ASP A 103 4.78 -2.70 4.83
N ILE A 104 5.44 -1.60 4.48
CA ILE A 104 6.41 -1.49 3.39
C ILE A 104 7.78 -1.09 3.94
N VAL A 105 8.85 -1.63 3.34
CA VAL A 105 10.22 -1.11 3.54
C VAL A 105 10.71 -0.52 2.22
N PHE A 106 11.09 0.75 2.24
CA PHE A 106 11.54 1.52 1.06
C PHE A 106 13.05 1.53 0.90
N GLY A 107 13.54 1.26 -0.31
CA GLY A 107 14.84 1.71 -0.77
C GLY A 107 14.75 3.15 -1.29
N ASP A 108 15.53 3.47 -2.32
CA ASP A 108 15.56 4.80 -2.91
C ASP A 108 14.38 4.99 -3.89
N LEU A 109 13.43 5.83 -3.51
CA LEU A 109 12.25 6.15 -4.34
C LEU A 109 12.55 7.18 -5.43
N LYS A 110 13.71 7.84 -5.45
CA LYS A 110 14.02 8.92 -6.42
C LYS A 110 13.95 8.46 -7.87
N ASN A 111 14.31 7.21 -8.14
CA ASN A 111 14.26 6.67 -9.50
C ASN A 111 12.81 6.49 -9.97
N VAL A 112 11.91 6.06 -9.09
CA VAL A 112 10.50 5.84 -9.42
C VAL A 112 9.72 7.15 -9.45
N PHE A 113 9.91 8.01 -8.44
CA PHE A 113 9.32 9.34 -8.37
C PHE A 113 10.27 10.41 -8.89
N SER A 114 10.91 10.13 -10.03
CA SER A 114 11.82 11.06 -10.71
C SER A 114 11.05 12.17 -11.43
N GLU A 115 11.69 13.32 -11.66
CA GLU A 115 11.09 14.40 -12.46
C GLU A 115 10.67 13.93 -13.85
N LYS A 116 11.46 13.05 -14.48
CA LYS A 116 11.10 12.42 -15.75
C LYS A 116 9.77 11.67 -15.66
N ASN A 117 9.58 10.85 -14.63
CA ASN A 117 8.34 10.08 -14.49
C ASN A 117 7.16 10.99 -14.14
N MET A 118 7.36 11.97 -13.25
CA MET A 118 6.33 12.95 -12.84
C MET A 118 5.92 13.89 -13.97
N ASN A 119 6.82 14.25 -14.89
CA ASN A 119 6.48 15.09 -16.03
C ASN A 119 5.71 14.31 -17.11
N ASN A 120 5.91 13.00 -17.21
CA ASN A 120 5.30 12.18 -18.27
C ASN A 120 4.01 11.46 -17.85
N ASN A 121 3.71 11.42 -16.54
CA ASN A 121 2.58 10.68 -15.99
C ASN A 121 1.85 11.49 -14.93
N ASP A 122 0.55 11.24 -14.82
CA ASP A 122 -0.35 11.90 -13.89
C ASP A 122 -0.66 11.04 -12.67
N LYS A 123 -0.47 9.72 -12.77
CA LYS A 123 -0.41 8.79 -11.66
C LYS A 123 0.81 7.89 -11.83
N ILE A 124 1.53 7.63 -10.75
CA ILE A 124 2.71 6.77 -10.74
C ILE A 124 2.50 5.65 -9.73
N LEU A 125 2.67 4.41 -10.22
CA LEU A 125 2.31 3.15 -9.58
C LEU A 125 0.79 3.00 -9.44
N ASP A 126 0.24 1.86 -9.85
CA ASP A 126 -1.21 1.66 -10.05
C ASP A 126 -1.85 0.69 -9.04
N LEU A 127 -1.09 0.26 -8.04
CA LEU A 127 -1.54 -0.66 -6.99
C LEU A 127 -1.83 0.06 -5.68
N GLY A 128 -2.60 -0.59 -4.80
CA GLY A 128 -3.08 0.02 -3.56
C GLY A 128 -1.99 0.35 -2.54
N HIS A 129 -0.83 -0.31 -2.57
CA HIS A 129 0.16 -0.23 -1.49
C HIS A 129 1.02 1.04 -1.51
N ILE A 130 1.33 1.61 -2.67
CA ILE A 130 1.90 2.96 -2.77
C ILE A 130 1.61 3.54 -4.15
N SER A 131 1.20 4.80 -4.18
CA SER A 131 1.01 5.54 -5.43
C SER A 131 1.04 7.05 -5.18
N ILE A 132 1.47 7.82 -6.19
CA ILE A 132 1.33 9.28 -6.22
C ILE A 132 0.53 9.71 -7.45
N ASN A 133 -0.20 10.81 -7.31
CA ASN A 133 -1.11 11.39 -8.28
C ASN A 133 -0.80 12.87 -8.41
N ARG A 134 -0.86 13.42 -9.62
CA ARG A 134 -0.67 14.84 -9.88
C ARG A 134 -1.77 15.62 -9.15
N ASN A 135 -1.36 16.66 -8.45
CA ASN A 135 -2.24 17.45 -7.62
C ASN A 135 -3.00 18.50 -8.45
N ILE A 136 -3.98 18.04 -9.22
CA ILE A 136 -4.87 18.91 -10.00
C ILE A 136 -6.34 18.60 -9.70
N PRO A 137 -7.24 19.59 -9.84
CA PRO A 137 -8.66 19.42 -9.49
C PRO A 137 -9.33 18.19 -10.11
N ASP A 138 -9.03 17.90 -11.37
CA ASP A 138 -9.62 16.79 -12.11
C ASP A 138 -9.26 15.43 -11.51
N ILE A 139 -7.98 15.20 -11.23
CA ILE A 139 -7.49 13.97 -10.61
C ILE A 139 -7.95 13.86 -9.16
N ASN A 140 -7.91 14.97 -8.42
CA ASN A 140 -8.36 15.01 -7.03
C ASN A 140 -9.84 14.66 -6.91
N LYS A 141 -10.65 14.97 -7.93
CA LYS A 141 -12.08 14.67 -8.02
C LYS A 141 -12.40 13.44 -8.88
N ALA A 142 -11.41 12.73 -9.42
CA ALA A 142 -11.63 11.60 -10.33
C ALA A 142 -12.50 10.52 -9.69
N PHE A 143 -12.36 10.28 -8.38
CA PHE A 143 -13.20 9.33 -7.66
C PHE A 143 -14.71 9.68 -7.69
N MET A 144 -15.10 10.92 -8.00
CA MET A 144 -16.50 11.32 -8.18
C MET A 144 -17.04 11.01 -9.58
N GLN A 145 -16.16 10.73 -10.56
CA GLN A 145 -16.50 10.43 -11.95
C GLN A 145 -16.81 8.94 -12.16
N THR A 146 -17.29 8.23 -11.14
CA THR A 146 -17.59 6.79 -11.21
C THR A 146 -18.68 6.42 -12.20
N HIS A 147 -19.47 7.40 -12.67
CA HIS A 147 -20.44 7.19 -13.74
C HIS A 147 -19.77 6.69 -15.03
N LEU A 148 -18.52 7.10 -15.30
CA LEU A 148 -17.71 6.62 -16.44
C LEU A 148 -17.50 5.10 -16.42
N ILE A 149 -17.62 4.47 -15.26
CA ILE A 149 -17.48 3.04 -15.06
C ILE A 149 -18.77 2.37 -14.54
N ASN A 150 -19.92 3.02 -14.71
CA ASN A 150 -21.23 2.56 -14.27
C ASN A 150 -21.31 2.25 -12.76
N LYS A 151 -20.66 3.08 -11.93
CA LYS A 151 -20.67 2.97 -10.47
C LYS A 151 -21.04 4.30 -9.80
N ASP A 152 -21.33 4.21 -8.51
CA ASP A 152 -21.59 5.34 -7.62
C ASP A 152 -20.58 5.33 -6.47
N TYR A 153 -19.71 6.33 -6.43
CA TYR A 153 -18.67 6.45 -5.41
C TYR A 153 -19.24 6.50 -4.00
N LYS A 154 -20.41 7.12 -3.76
CA LYS A 154 -21.02 7.17 -2.43
C LYS A 154 -21.45 5.76 -1.99
N LYS A 155 -21.98 4.95 -2.91
CA LYS A 155 -22.30 3.53 -2.62
C LYS A 155 -21.04 2.72 -2.31
N ILE A 156 -19.94 2.96 -3.03
CA ILE A 156 -18.65 2.31 -2.76
C ILE A 156 -18.12 2.72 -1.38
N LEU A 157 -18.01 4.02 -1.12
CA LEU A 157 -17.38 4.58 0.07
C LEU A 157 -18.18 4.31 1.36
N ASN A 158 -19.51 4.38 1.32
CA ASN A 158 -20.37 4.05 2.47
C ASN A 158 -20.56 2.53 2.67
N SER A 159 -20.05 1.69 1.77
CA SER A 159 -20.20 0.25 1.89
C SER A 159 -19.46 -0.28 3.12
N LYS A 160 -20.07 -1.23 3.84
CA LYS A 160 -19.36 -2.05 4.85
C LYS A 160 -18.35 -3.04 4.23
N TYR A 161 -18.35 -3.18 2.92
CA TYR A 161 -17.51 -4.11 2.18
C TYR A 161 -16.39 -3.37 1.44
N ILE A 162 -15.27 -4.05 1.24
CA ILE A 162 -14.15 -3.57 0.42
C ILE A 162 -14.45 -3.83 -1.05
N TRP A 163 -14.20 -2.83 -1.88
CA TRP A 163 -14.39 -2.86 -3.33
C TRP A 163 -13.08 -2.89 -4.12
N CYS A 164 -11.93 -2.70 -3.44
CA CYS A 164 -10.62 -2.53 -4.07
C CYS A 164 -10.65 -1.38 -5.07
N PHE A 165 -11.25 -0.24 -4.67
CA PHE A 165 -11.45 0.90 -5.57
C PHE A 165 -10.15 1.63 -5.92
N ASP A 166 -9.11 1.42 -5.10
CA ASP A 166 -7.78 2.01 -5.20
C ASP A 166 -6.85 1.37 -6.24
N GLU A 167 -7.26 0.28 -6.89
CA GLU A 167 -6.44 -0.46 -7.86
C GLU A 167 -7.29 -1.15 -8.96
N ARG A 168 -6.62 -1.73 -9.98
CA ARG A 168 -7.28 -2.63 -10.94
C ARG A 168 -7.27 -4.06 -10.41
N TYR A 169 -8.43 -4.64 -10.14
CA TYR A 169 -8.50 -6.05 -9.75
C TYR A 169 -8.80 -6.94 -10.96
N PRO A 170 -8.10 -8.09 -11.16
CA PRO A 170 -8.14 -8.90 -12.39
C PRO A 170 -9.48 -9.60 -12.72
N THR A 171 -10.59 -9.30 -12.03
CA THR A 171 -11.90 -9.89 -12.33
C THR A 171 -12.99 -8.82 -12.36
N ASN A 172 -13.38 -8.34 -13.55
CA ASN A 172 -14.57 -7.52 -13.83
C ASN A 172 -14.79 -6.30 -12.90
N HIS A 173 -13.73 -5.75 -12.33
CA HIS A 173 -13.80 -4.62 -11.41
C HIS A 173 -13.01 -3.45 -11.97
N THR A 174 -13.75 -2.45 -12.46
CA THR A 174 -13.23 -1.12 -12.78
C THR A 174 -12.95 -0.33 -11.50
N GLY A 175 -11.80 0.33 -11.42
CA GLY A 175 -11.33 1.09 -10.28
C GLY A 175 -11.01 2.54 -10.63
N ILE A 176 -10.27 3.21 -9.75
CA ILE A 176 -9.82 4.58 -9.98
C ILE A 176 -8.93 4.72 -11.21
N ASN A 177 -8.09 3.72 -11.49
CA ASN A 177 -7.16 3.76 -12.63
C ASN A 177 -7.91 3.83 -13.96
N ASP A 178 -9.02 3.10 -14.10
CA ASP A 178 -9.84 3.15 -15.31
C ASP A 178 -10.49 4.53 -15.47
N ILE A 179 -10.95 5.15 -14.37
CA ILE A 179 -11.52 6.49 -14.41
C ILE A 179 -10.48 7.53 -14.84
N ILE A 180 -9.26 7.47 -14.29
CA ILE A 180 -8.18 8.40 -14.61
C ILE A 180 -7.82 8.31 -16.10
N GLU A 181 -7.70 7.10 -16.66
CA GLU A 181 -7.46 6.93 -18.09
C GLU A 181 -8.62 7.39 -18.97
N LEU A 182 -9.88 7.12 -18.57
CA LEU A 182 -11.07 7.60 -19.29
C LEU A 182 -11.18 9.13 -19.29
N LEU A 183 -10.60 9.80 -18.30
CA LEU A 183 -10.47 11.26 -18.25
C LEU A 183 -9.28 11.79 -19.10
N GLY A 184 -8.51 10.90 -19.73
CA GLY A 184 -7.39 11.25 -20.62
C GLY A 184 -6.03 11.40 -19.94
N TYR A 185 -5.91 11.01 -18.67
CA TYR A 185 -4.68 11.13 -17.88
C TYR A 185 -3.82 9.87 -17.94
N LYS A 186 -2.49 10.04 -17.84
CA LYS A 186 -1.52 8.95 -18.00
C LYS A 186 -1.16 8.28 -16.68
N ILE A 187 -1.15 6.95 -16.67
CA ILE A 187 -0.75 6.15 -15.51
C ILE A 187 0.52 5.38 -15.83
N MET A 188 1.56 5.51 -15.00
CA MET A 188 2.69 4.59 -15.00
C MET A 188 2.36 3.40 -14.10
N PRO A 189 2.25 2.17 -14.62
CA PRO A 189 1.93 1.00 -13.81
C PRO A 189 3.10 0.61 -12.89
N ASN A 190 2.83 -0.29 -11.95
CA ASN A 190 3.86 -0.86 -11.10
C ASN A 190 4.92 -1.61 -11.93
N ILE A 191 6.18 -1.49 -11.53
CA ILE A 191 7.32 -2.07 -12.26
C ILE A 191 7.92 -3.26 -11.51
N PRO A 192 8.60 -4.22 -12.18
CA PRO A 192 9.09 -5.46 -11.55
C PRO A 192 10.06 -5.27 -10.36
N ILE A 193 10.68 -4.10 -10.24
CA ILE A 193 11.56 -3.74 -9.12
C ILE A 193 10.78 -3.32 -7.86
N CYS A 194 9.45 -3.27 -7.92
CA CYS A 194 8.57 -3.07 -6.79
C CYS A 194 8.01 -4.43 -6.34
N LEU A 195 8.43 -4.91 -5.17
CA LEU A 195 8.14 -6.27 -4.73
C LEU A 195 6.88 -6.34 -3.88
N ASP A 196 5.88 -7.11 -4.34
CA ASP A 196 4.68 -7.43 -3.57
C ASP A 196 4.70 -8.90 -3.13
N THR A 197 4.66 -9.14 -1.81
CA THR A 197 4.76 -10.50 -1.28
C THR A 197 3.44 -11.24 -1.36
N ASN A 198 3.44 -12.44 -1.92
CA ASN A 198 2.26 -13.28 -1.99
C ASN A 198 1.83 -13.74 -0.59
N ILE A 199 0.67 -13.25 -0.19
CA ILE A 199 0.04 -13.50 1.11
C ILE A 199 -0.24 -14.98 1.45
N GLN A 200 -0.32 -15.83 0.43
CA GLN A 200 -0.58 -17.27 0.61
C GLN A 200 0.59 -17.99 1.27
N TYR A 201 1.77 -17.38 1.23
CA TYR A 201 3.01 -17.98 1.68
C TYR A 201 3.61 -17.21 2.85
N ARG A 202 4.36 -17.92 3.69
CA ARG A 202 5.11 -17.29 4.77
C ARG A 202 6.46 -16.78 4.26
N ASN A 203 7.10 -17.55 3.38
CA ASN A 203 8.28 -17.09 2.67
C ASN A 203 7.91 -16.05 1.61
N PHE A 204 8.93 -15.30 1.18
CA PHE A 204 8.77 -14.27 0.18
C PHE A 204 8.72 -14.89 -1.22
N TYR A 205 7.51 -15.00 -1.74
CA TYR A 205 7.25 -15.18 -3.17
C TYR A 205 6.64 -13.89 -3.69
N PHE A 206 6.96 -13.56 -4.93
CA PHE A 206 6.47 -12.36 -5.58
C PHE A 206 5.66 -12.78 -6.81
N GLU A 207 4.64 -12.00 -7.17
CA GLU A 207 3.81 -12.34 -8.34
C GLU A 207 4.61 -12.25 -9.65
N ASN A 208 5.56 -11.30 -9.72
CA ASN A 208 6.33 -10.98 -10.93
C ASN A 208 7.69 -11.69 -11.02
N ASN A 209 8.15 -12.35 -9.95
CA ASN A 209 9.46 -13.01 -9.90
C ASN A 209 9.32 -14.47 -9.46
N ILE A 210 10.02 -15.32 -10.22
CA ILE A 210 10.06 -16.79 -10.20
C ILE A 210 9.91 -17.36 -8.78
N LYS A 211 9.22 -18.51 -8.69
CA LYS A 211 9.01 -19.40 -7.52
C LYS A 211 10.31 -19.93 -6.85
N LEU A 212 11.35 -19.12 -6.80
CA LEU A 212 12.60 -19.43 -6.14
C LEU A 212 12.35 -19.45 -4.64
N LYS A 213 12.58 -20.62 -4.03
CA LYS A 213 12.57 -20.75 -2.58
C LYS A 213 13.73 -19.94 -2.01
N TYR A 214 13.55 -19.43 -0.79
CA TYR A 214 14.60 -18.75 -0.01
C TYR A 214 15.00 -17.34 -0.47
N ASN A 215 14.03 -16.55 -0.97
CA ASN A 215 14.22 -15.12 -1.20
C ASN A 215 14.28 -14.33 0.11
N TYR A 216 15.26 -13.45 0.22
CA TYR A 216 15.43 -12.49 1.31
C TYR A 216 15.92 -11.16 0.73
N LEU A 217 15.95 -10.11 1.55
CA LEU A 217 16.50 -8.82 1.12
C LEU A 217 17.67 -8.42 2.00
N GLU A 218 18.55 -7.61 1.43
CA GLU A 218 19.52 -6.81 2.17
C GLU A 218 19.14 -5.34 2.02
N TYR A 219 18.94 -4.68 3.16
CA TYR A 219 18.85 -3.23 3.23
C TYR A 219 20.22 -2.67 3.54
N LYS A 220 20.73 -1.74 2.74
CA LYS A 220 22.04 -1.10 2.96
C LYS A 220 22.01 0.34 2.47
N LYS A 221 22.16 1.30 3.39
CA LYS A 221 22.25 2.75 3.10
C LYS A 221 21.14 3.24 2.14
N ASN A 222 19.88 3.02 2.52
CA ASN A 222 18.71 3.37 1.70
C ASN A 222 18.56 2.62 0.36
N LYS A 223 19.29 1.52 0.16
CA LYS A 223 19.08 0.64 -0.98
C LYS A 223 18.59 -0.72 -0.52
N LEU A 224 17.74 -1.33 -1.33
CA LEU A 224 17.23 -2.67 -1.12
C LEU A 224 17.72 -3.58 -2.23
N TYR A 225 18.19 -4.76 -1.84
CA TYR A 225 18.67 -5.77 -2.75
C TYR A 225 17.91 -7.06 -2.51
N LEU A 226 17.19 -7.53 -3.52
CA LEU A 226 16.63 -8.88 -3.51
C LEU A 226 17.75 -9.89 -3.72
N LYS A 227 17.83 -10.87 -2.81
CA LYS A 227 18.81 -11.94 -2.82
C LYS A 227 18.14 -13.29 -2.70
N ASN A 228 18.77 -14.32 -3.27
CA ASN A 228 18.35 -15.70 -3.09
C ASN A 228 19.49 -16.54 -2.51
N LEU A 229 19.17 -17.38 -1.52
CA LEU A 229 20.17 -18.23 -0.86
C LEU A 229 20.73 -19.33 -1.79
N SER A 230 19.99 -19.72 -2.83
CA SER A 230 20.30 -20.88 -3.66
C SER A 230 21.20 -20.54 -4.86
N ASP A 231 20.94 -19.44 -5.55
CA ASP A 231 21.67 -19.07 -6.77
C ASP A 231 22.59 -17.85 -6.59
N LEU A 232 22.61 -17.25 -5.39
CA LEU A 232 23.40 -16.08 -5.02
C LEU A 232 23.19 -14.86 -5.94
N LYS A 233 22.10 -14.82 -6.69
CA LYS A 233 21.76 -13.64 -7.50
C LYS A 233 21.35 -12.49 -6.60
N GLU A 234 21.68 -11.29 -7.07
CA GLU A 234 21.37 -10.02 -6.44
C GLU A 234 20.78 -9.07 -7.47
N SER A 235 19.69 -8.39 -7.11
CA SER A 235 19.10 -7.31 -7.90
C SER A 235 18.61 -6.19 -7.00
N GLU A 236 18.92 -4.94 -7.36
CA GLU A 236 18.39 -3.76 -6.66
C GLU A 236 16.86 -3.65 -6.89
N VAL A 237 16.13 -3.37 -5.83
CA VAL A 237 14.67 -3.19 -5.82
C VAL A 237 14.31 -1.92 -5.08
N VAL A 238 13.13 -1.37 -5.39
CA VAL A 238 12.70 -0.05 -4.89
C VAL A 238 12.04 -0.18 -3.53
N TYR A 239 11.21 -1.20 -3.33
CA TYR A 239 10.62 -1.50 -2.03
C TYR A 239 10.16 -2.95 -1.97
N ILE A 240 9.87 -3.40 -0.75
CA ILE A 240 9.11 -4.62 -0.49
C ILE A 240 7.85 -4.32 0.34
N HIS A 241 6.70 -4.71 -0.19
CA HIS A 241 5.44 -4.75 0.55
C HIS A 241 5.29 -6.10 1.25
N LEU A 242 5.32 -6.08 2.59
CA LEU A 242 5.37 -7.28 3.43
C LEU A 242 4.00 -7.93 3.65
N GLN A 243 2.91 -7.31 3.18
CA GLN A 243 1.52 -7.76 3.17
C GLN A 243 1.16 -8.78 4.27
N GLN A 244 0.55 -8.28 5.35
CA GLN A 244 0.10 -9.05 6.52
C GLN A 244 1.20 -9.81 7.29
N LYS A 245 2.48 -9.55 7.02
CA LYS A 245 3.61 -10.07 7.82
C LYS A 245 4.01 -9.05 8.90
N LYS A 246 3.01 -8.58 9.65
CA LYS A 246 3.12 -7.49 10.64
C LYS A 246 3.86 -7.89 11.93
N ASP A 247 4.01 -9.19 12.18
CA ASP A 247 4.61 -9.73 13.40
C ASP A 247 6.07 -10.18 13.23
N MET A 248 6.74 -9.75 12.16
CA MET A 248 8.14 -10.09 11.93
C MET A 248 9.03 -9.46 13.02
N PRO A 249 9.80 -10.25 13.79
CA PRO A 249 10.61 -9.72 14.87
C PRO A 249 11.78 -8.89 14.33
N ILE A 250 12.16 -7.85 15.07
CA ILE A 250 13.35 -7.05 14.81
C ILE A 250 14.49 -7.59 15.67
N VAL A 251 15.54 -8.10 15.02
CA VAL A 251 16.72 -8.73 15.64
C VAL A 251 18.02 -8.07 15.12
N THR A 252 17.91 -6.77 14.81
CA THR A 252 18.99 -5.87 14.42
C THR A 252 18.87 -4.59 15.24
N GLU A 253 20.02 -4.03 15.61
CA GLU A 253 20.13 -2.69 16.22
C GLU A 253 20.59 -1.66 15.17
N ASN A 254 21.04 -2.11 14.00
CA ASN A 254 21.44 -1.26 12.89
C ASN A 254 20.28 -1.14 11.89
N PHE A 255 19.72 0.07 11.76
CA PHE A 255 18.64 0.40 10.81
C PHE A 255 19.14 0.95 9.47
N ASN A 256 20.46 1.06 9.29
CA ASN A 256 21.09 1.41 8.02
C ASN A 256 21.63 0.19 7.25
N HIS A 257 21.79 -0.96 7.92
CA HIS A 257 22.25 -2.20 7.30
C HIS A 257 21.70 -3.44 8.02
N TYR A 258 20.81 -4.18 7.36
CA TYR A 258 20.19 -5.41 7.89
C TYR A 258 19.64 -6.30 6.78
N PHE A 259 19.34 -7.55 7.10
CA PHE A 259 18.62 -8.46 6.23
C PHE A 259 17.13 -8.51 6.57
N ILE A 260 16.28 -8.66 5.56
CA ILE A 260 14.84 -8.89 5.69
C ILE A 260 14.59 -10.34 5.28
N THR A 261 14.11 -11.16 6.20
CA THR A 261 13.83 -12.58 5.95
C THR A 261 12.39 -12.89 6.35
N PRO A 262 11.81 -14.02 5.89
CA PRO A 262 10.49 -14.46 6.35
C PRO A 262 10.35 -14.58 7.87
N ARG A 263 11.46 -14.75 8.59
CA ARG A 263 11.50 -14.88 10.06
C ARG A 263 11.89 -13.61 10.81
N GLY A 264 12.06 -12.48 10.13
CA GLY A 264 12.34 -11.21 10.79
C GLY A 264 13.43 -10.39 10.11
N PHE A 265 13.73 -9.27 10.76
CA PHE A 265 14.79 -8.33 10.39
C PHE A 265 16.06 -8.69 11.16
N ILE A 266 17.09 -9.12 10.45
CA ILE A 266 18.25 -9.80 11.01
C ILE A 266 19.48 -8.91 10.83
N ALA A 267 20.31 -8.78 11.88
CA ALA A 267 21.57 -8.06 11.80
C ALA A 267 22.47 -8.54 10.64
N TYR A 268 23.11 -7.59 9.94
CA TYR A 268 23.92 -7.88 8.72
C TYR A 268 25.15 -8.76 8.99
N ASN A 269 25.66 -8.75 10.23
CA ASN A 269 26.80 -9.58 10.63
C ASN A 269 26.45 -11.07 10.78
N LYS A 270 25.16 -11.43 10.73
CA LYS A 270 24.71 -12.82 10.78
C LYS A 270 24.70 -13.44 9.39
N LYS A 271 25.26 -14.64 9.27
CA LYS A 271 25.16 -15.43 8.04
C LYS A 271 23.72 -15.91 7.82
N ILE A 272 23.13 -15.55 6.68
CA ILE A 272 21.80 -16.04 6.29
C ILE A 272 21.92 -17.51 5.90
N THR A 273 21.10 -18.35 6.55
CA THR A 273 20.98 -19.79 6.28
C THR A 273 19.51 -20.19 6.19
N LYS A 274 19.24 -21.46 5.84
CA LYS A 274 17.87 -22.01 5.72
C LYS A 274 17.02 -21.83 7.00
N LYS A 275 17.61 -21.61 8.18
CA LYS A 275 16.90 -21.37 9.44
C LYS A 275 16.02 -20.12 9.43
N TYR A 276 16.26 -19.15 8.54
CA TYR A 276 15.46 -17.93 8.43
C TYR A 276 14.24 -18.06 7.51
N PHE A 277 13.97 -19.27 7.02
CA PHE A 277 12.91 -19.57 6.07
C PHE A 277 12.00 -20.70 6.57
N PHE A 278 10.72 -20.66 6.23
CA PHE A 278 9.77 -21.69 6.58
C PHE A 278 9.91 -22.89 5.64
N ILE A 279 10.11 -24.09 6.19
CA ILE A 279 10.24 -25.34 5.41
C ILE A 279 8.88 -25.74 4.83
N ASN A 280 7.82 -25.62 5.62
CA ASN A 280 6.43 -25.83 5.20
C ASN A 280 5.73 -24.48 5.02
N ASP A 281 5.52 -24.10 3.77
CA ASP A 281 5.40 -22.69 3.38
C ASP A 281 3.98 -22.20 3.12
N LEU A 282 2.98 -23.04 3.35
CA LEU A 282 1.61 -22.72 3.02
C LEU A 282 0.89 -22.12 4.21
N LYS A 283 0.38 -20.89 4.06
CA LYS A 283 -0.62 -20.29 4.94
C LYS A 283 -2.03 -20.77 4.54
N ILE A 284 -2.15 -22.06 4.16
CA ILE A 284 -3.34 -22.71 3.58
C ILE A 284 -4.59 -22.41 4.39
N ILE A 285 -4.49 -22.48 5.72
CA ILE A 285 -5.65 -22.39 6.62
C ILE A 285 -6.25 -20.97 6.61
N TRP A 286 -5.43 -19.94 6.50
CA TRP A 286 -5.89 -18.54 6.45
C TRP A 286 -6.40 -18.16 5.06
N TYR A 287 -5.67 -18.55 4.00
CA TYR A 287 -6.10 -18.30 2.62
C TYR A 287 -7.39 -19.05 2.26
N LEU A 288 -7.56 -20.28 2.74
CA LEU A 288 -8.82 -21.03 2.62
C LEU A 288 -9.95 -20.32 3.37
N LYS A 289 -9.75 -19.87 4.62
CA LYS A 289 -10.77 -19.09 5.36
C LYS A 289 -11.15 -17.80 4.63
N PHE A 290 -10.17 -17.10 4.06
CA PHE A 290 -10.40 -15.91 3.22
C PHE A 290 -11.22 -16.25 1.96
N ARG A 291 -10.83 -17.29 1.20
CA ARG A 291 -11.55 -17.72 -0.01
C ARG A 291 -12.95 -18.27 0.29
N ILE A 292 -13.14 -18.99 1.40
CA ILE A 292 -14.44 -19.52 1.82
C ILE A 292 -15.39 -18.36 2.18
N LYS A 293 -14.93 -17.38 2.97
CA LYS A 293 -15.72 -16.16 3.24
C LYS A 293 -16.08 -15.41 1.95
N ARG A 294 -15.17 -15.37 0.95
CA ARG A 294 -15.41 -14.74 -0.35
C ARG A 294 -16.40 -15.52 -1.23
N LYS A 295 -16.31 -16.86 -1.26
CA LYS A 295 -17.25 -17.73 -1.99
C LYS A 295 -18.66 -17.59 -1.44
N ILE A 296 -18.85 -17.66 -0.11
CA ILE A 296 -20.15 -17.50 0.54
C ILE A 296 -20.81 -16.16 0.13
N LYS A 297 -20.03 -15.08 0.11
CA LYS A 297 -20.49 -13.74 -0.24
C LYS A 297 -20.91 -13.61 -1.71
N ASN A 298 -20.18 -14.26 -2.63
CA ASN A 298 -20.53 -14.31 -4.05
C ASN A 298 -21.76 -15.18 -4.31
N THR A 299 -21.94 -16.27 -3.56
CA THR A 299 -23.14 -17.12 -3.66
C THR A 299 -24.40 -16.38 -3.20
N ILE A 300 -24.33 -15.62 -2.10
CA ILE A 300 -25.46 -14.79 -1.63
C ILE A 300 -25.83 -13.72 -2.67
N LYS A 301 -24.83 -13.11 -3.33
CA LYS A 301 -25.05 -12.14 -4.41
C LYS A 301 -25.76 -12.76 -5.63
N ASN A 302 -25.38 -13.98 -6.02
CA ASN A 302 -26.02 -14.70 -7.12
C ASN A 302 -27.45 -15.15 -6.79
N ILE A 303 -27.74 -15.48 -5.52
CA ILE A 303 -29.09 -15.82 -5.07
C ILE A 303 -30.00 -14.58 -5.08
N ASN A 304 -29.50 -13.44 -4.60
CA ASN A 304 -30.28 -12.20 -4.56
C ASN A 304 -30.52 -11.61 -5.96
N ASN A 305 -29.55 -11.71 -6.88
CA ASN A 305 -29.74 -11.30 -8.27
C ASN A 305 -30.71 -12.21 -9.05
N ARG A 306 -30.81 -13.50 -8.69
CA ARG A 306 -31.81 -14.41 -9.28
C ARG A 306 -33.23 -14.16 -8.75
N ARG A 307 -33.39 -13.72 -7.50
CA ARG A 307 -34.70 -13.34 -6.92
C ARG A 307 -35.21 -11.99 -7.42
N GLY A 308 -34.33 -11.07 -7.81
CA GLY A 308 -34.72 -9.76 -8.38
C GLY A 308 -35.16 -9.80 -9.85
N ASN A 309 -34.92 -10.90 -10.57
CA ASN A 309 -35.35 -11.10 -11.96
C ASN A 309 -36.60 -11.99 -12.10
N LEU A 310 -37.25 -12.32 -10.97
CA LEU A 310 -38.46 -13.15 -10.91
C LEU A 310 -39.65 -12.42 -10.27
N ASN A 311 -39.54 -11.10 -10.06
CA ASN A 311 -40.63 -10.23 -9.61
C ASN A 311 -40.90 -9.15 -10.64
#